data_AF-S2ZH71-F1
#
_entry.id   AF-S2ZH71-F1
#
_cell.length_a   1.000
_cell.length_b   1.000
_cell.length_c   1.000
_cell.angle_alpha   90.00
_cell.angle_beta   90.00
_cell.angle_gamma   90.00
#
_symmetry.space_group_name_H-M   'P 1'
#
loop_
_entity.id
_entity.type
_entity.pdbx_description
1 polymer ?
#
loop_
_entity_poly.entity_id
_entity_poly.type
_entity_poly.pdbx_seq_one_letter_code
_entity_poly.pdbx_strand_id
1 'polypeptide(L)'
;MTATVATGIAVGAVCSACSPGANTAHDELDPVTLTVTHTQTTAKATDPPETQAAPVASPPYPQEQVSAAVAAGLAVGGGSASVAVARNGSTVSAGFTAPAPAWSTSKVPLAVAALRANPGLADTAAAAITVSDNDAAQAL
;
A
#
# COMPACT_ATOMS: atom_id res chain seq x y z
N MET A 1 12.75 -55.20 38.44
CA MET A 1 11.74 -54.70 37.48
C MET A 1 12.25 -53.37 36.96
N THR A 2 12.76 -53.37 35.74
CA THR A 2 13.49 -52.25 35.13
C THR A 2 12.48 -51.41 34.35
N ALA A 3 12.28 -50.14 34.72
CA ALA A 3 11.37 -49.24 34.02
C ALA A 3 12.13 -48.47 32.94
N THR A 4 11.79 -48.75 31.69
CA THR A 4 12.30 -48.08 30.48
C THR A 4 11.73 -46.67 30.38
N VAL A 5 12.61 -45.70 30.13
CA VAL A 5 12.31 -44.29 29.81
C VAL A 5 11.80 -44.18 28.36
N ALA A 6 10.70 -43.46 28.15
CA ALA A 6 10.30 -42.98 26.83
C ALA A 6 10.15 -41.45 26.89
N THR A 7 11.21 -40.75 26.50
CA THR A 7 11.21 -39.30 26.30
C THR A 7 10.60 -39.01 24.93
N GLY A 8 9.35 -38.54 24.90
CA GLY A 8 8.73 -38.02 23.69
C GLY A 8 9.16 -36.59 23.44
N ILE A 9 9.88 -36.35 22.34
CA ILE A 9 10.18 -35.00 21.84
C ILE A 9 8.93 -34.50 21.11
N ALA A 10 8.20 -33.56 21.70
CA ALA A 10 7.15 -32.82 21.01
C ALA A 10 7.78 -31.68 20.21
N VAL A 11 7.91 -31.86 18.89
CA VAL A 11 8.21 -30.77 17.96
C VAL A 11 6.92 -29.98 17.74
N GLY A 12 6.74 -28.89 18.48
CA GLY A 12 5.64 -27.96 18.28
C GLY A 12 5.90 -27.09 17.06
N ALA A 13 5.09 -27.26 16.01
CA ALA A 13 5.02 -26.31 14.91
C ALA A 13 4.46 -24.97 15.45
N VAL A 14 5.30 -23.95 15.50
CA VAL A 14 4.86 -22.57 15.73
C VAL A 14 4.24 -22.04 14.44
N CYS A 15 2.94 -22.25 14.29
CA CYS A 15 2.14 -21.47 13.37
C CYS A 15 2.05 -20.05 13.96
N SER A 16 2.72 -19.08 13.31
CA SER A 16 2.58 -17.66 13.63
C SER A 16 1.15 -17.23 13.28
N ALA A 17 0.26 -17.30 14.27
CA ALA A 17 -1.13 -16.90 14.15
C ALA A 17 -1.20 -15.37 14.16
N CYS A 18 -1.76 -14.80 13.10
CA CYS A 18 -2.27 -13.43 13.10
C CYS A 18 -3.58 -13.43 13.90
N SER A 19 -3.47 -13.44 15.23
CA SER A 19 -4.60 -13.16 16.12
C SER A 19 -4.65 -11.65 16.39
N PRO A 20 -5.84 -11.03 16.38
CA PRO A 20 -5.99 -9.70 16.98
C PRO A 20 -5.68 -9.86 18.47
N GLY A 21 -4.53 -9.34 18.90
CA GLY A 21 -4.12 -9.36 20.30
C GLY A 21 -5.20 -8.69 21.15
N ALA A 22 -5.65 -9.41 22.18
CA ALA A 22 -6.50 -8.86 23.22
C ALA A 22 -5.81 -7.64 23.85
N ASN A 23 -6.58 -6.57 23.98
CA ASN A 23 -6.22 -5.25 24.46
C ASN A 23 -5.38 -5.31 25.76
N THR A 24 -4.06 -5.30 25.61
CA THR A 24 -3.16 -4.90 26.69
C THR A 24 -2.91 -3.42 26.44
N ALA A 25 -3.21 -2.57 27.42
CA ALA A 25 -3.19 -1.12 27.30
C ALA A 25 -1.90 -0.64 26.60
N HIS A 26 -2.03 -0.26 25.33
CA HIS A 26 -1.01 0.50 24.65
C HIS A 26 -1.14 1.93 25.16
N ASP A 27 -0.05 2.43 25.72
CA ASP A 27 0.24 3.86 25.78
C ASP A 27 -0.23 4.48 24.47
N GLU A 28 -1.14 5.46 24.57
CA GLU A 28 -1.87 6.06 23.45
C GLU A 28 -0.87 6.82 22.58
N LEU A 29 -0.20 6.09 21.69
CA LEU A 29 0.62 6.70 20.65
C LEU A 29 -0.35 7.33 19.67
N ASP A 30 -0.51 8.65 19.78
CA ASP A 30 -1.19 9.45 18.77
C ASP A 30 -0.71 9.02 17.37
N PRO A 31 -1.62 8.72 16.43
CA PRO A 31 -1.22 8.28 15.11
C PRO A 31 -0.35 9.36 14.45
N VAL A 32 0.89 9.00 14.12
CA VAL A 32 1.80 9.88 13.36
C VAL A 32 1.14 10.17 12.01
N THR A 33 0.60 11.37 11.88
CA THR A 33 -0.05 11.83 10.66
C THR A 33 0.99 12.47 9.76
N LEU A 34 1.39 11.76 8.71
CA LEU A 34 2.26 12.29 7.66
C LEU A 34 1.39 13.02 6.62
N THR A 35 1.31 14.34 6.71
CA THR A 35 0.63 15.16 5.72
C THR A 35 1.53 15.38 4.50
N VAL A 36 1.19 14.75 3.37
CA VAL A 36 1.90 14.93 2.10
C VAL A 36 1.25 16.05 1.29
N THR A 37 1.85 17.24 1.31
CA THR A 37 1.49 18.32 0.39
C THR A 37 2.19 18.07 -0.95
N HIS A 38 1.42 17.85 -2.02
CA HIS A 38 1.95 17.77 -3.38
C HIS A 38 1.56 19.01 -4.18
N THR A 39 2.53 19.63 -4.83
CA THR A 39 2.31 20.67 -5.84
C THR A 39 2.51 20.02 -7.19
N GLN A 40 1.44 19.86 -7.96
CA GLN A 40 1.55 19.40 -9.34
C GLN A 40 2.00 20.57 -10.22
N THR A 41 3.30 20.66 -10.46
CA THR A 41 3.84 21.53 -11.50
C THR A 41 3.76 20.80 -12.84
N THR A 42 2.84 21.21 -13.71
CA THR A 42 2.86 20.82 -15.12
C THR A 42 4.03 21.51 -15.82
N ALA A 43 5.20 20.88 -15.76
CA ALA A 43 6.32 21.28 -16.61
C ALA A 43 5.98 20.86 -18.05
N LYS A 44 6.01 21.82 -18.99
CA LYS A 44 6.00 21.53 -20.42
C LYS A 44 7.27 20.76 -20.77
N ALA A 45 7.16 19.45 -21.00
CA ALA A 45 8.25 18.66 -21.54
C ALA A 45 8.71 19.28 -22.86
N THR A 46 10.00 19.56 -22.98
CA THR A 46 10.63 20.02 -24.23
C THR A 46 11.58 18.93 -24.68
N ASP A 47 11.02 17.74 -24.97
CA ASP A 47 11.76 16.66 -25.64
C ASP A 47 11.65 16.82 -27.17
N PRO A 48 12.67 16.39 -27.95
CA PRO A 48 12.58 16.28 -29.41
C PRO A 48 11.43 15.34 -29.83
N PRO A 49 10.91 15.44 -31.07
CA PRO A 49 9.67 14.77 -31.46
C PRO A 49 9.91 13.26 -31.61
N GLU A 50 9.80 12.52 -30.52
CA GLU A 50 9.30 11.17 -30.61
C GLU A 50 7.82 11.28 -30.99
N THR A 51 7.44 10.64 -32.10
CA THR A 51 6.02 10.43 -32.45
C THR A 51 5.41 9.49 -31.41
N GLN A 52 5.18 10.01 -30.20
CA GLN A 52 4.24 9.44 -29.27
C GLN A 52 2.87 9.79 -29.86
N ALA A 53 2.17 8.80 -30.38
CA ALA A 53 0.76 8.96 -30.75
C ALA A 53 0.08 9.69 -29.59
N ALA A 54 -0.54 10.84 -29.87
CA ALA A 54 -1.28 11.59 -28.87
C ALA A 54 -2.14 10.59 -28.08
N PRO A 55 -2.17 10.65 -26.73
CA PRO A 55 -3.00 9.74 -25.96
C PRO A 55 -4.42 9.84 -26.53
N VAL A 56 -4.87 8.79 -27.23
CA VAL A 56 -6.26 8.72 -27.65
C VAL A 56 -7.06 8.77 -26.36
N ALA A 57 -7.83 9.84 -26.20
CA ALA A 57 -8.62 10.04 -24.99
C ALA A 57 -9.65 8.91 -24.92
N SER A 58 -9.34 7.82 -24.22
CA SER A 58 -10.35 6.83 -23.86
C SER A 58 -11.40 7.53 -22.98
N PRO A 59 -12.70 7.18 -23.14
CA PRO A 59 -13.76 7.79 -22.37
C PRO A 59 -13.50 7.66 -20.87
N PRO A 60 -13.98 8.59 -20.04
CA PRO A 60 -13.92 8.45 -18.59
C PRO A 60 -14.61 7.14 -18.17
N TYR A 61 -14.08 6.49 -17.13
CA TYR A 61 -14.76 5.33 -16.55
C TYR A 61 -16.14 5.76 -16.05
N PRO A 62 -17.23 5.07 -16.45
CA PRO A 62 -18.55 5.38 -15.93
C PRO A 62 -18.62 5.15 -14.42
N GLN A 63 -19.21 6.10 -13.68
CA GLN A 63 -19.39 6.02 -12.22
C GLN A 63 -20.08 4.71 -11.79
N GLU A 64 -21.03 4.24 -12.59
CA GLU A 64 -21.74 2.98 -12.37
C GLU A 64 -20.77 1.78 -12.33
N GLN A 65 -19.78 1.73 -13.23
CA GLN A 65 -18.84 0.61 -13.28
C GLN A 65 -17.94 0.58 -12.04
N VAL A 66 -17.47 1.73 -11.58
CA VAL A 66 -16.66 1.84 -10.36
C VAL A 66 -17.48 1.45 -9.13
N SER A 67 -18.74 1.89 -9.08
CA SER A 67 -19.67 1.55 -8.00
C SER A 67 -19.98 0.04 -7.97
N ALA A 68 -20.23 -0.55 -9.14
CA ALA A 68 -20.47 -1.98 -9.30
C ALA A 68 -19.25 -2.82 -8.90
N ALA A 69 -18.03 -2.38 -9.25
CA ALA A 69 -16.81 -3.07 -8.87
C ALA A 69 -16.60 -3.11 -7.34
N VAL A 70 -16.86 -1.99 -6.65
CA VAL A 70 -16.80 -1.93 -5.18
C VAL A 70 -17.86 -2.85 -4.57
N ALA A 71 -19.10 -2.79 -5.05
CA ALA A 71 -20.18 -3.66 -4.56
C ALA A 71 -19.86 -5.15 -4.75
N ALA A 72 -19.32 -5.52 -5.92
CA ALA A 72 -18.91 -6.89 -6.21
C ALA A 72 -17.77 -7.37 -5.28
N GLY A 73 -16.77 -6.53 -5.02
CA GLY A 73 -15.69 -6.87 -4.09
C GLY A 73 -16.19 -7.06 -2.66
N LEU A 74 -17.07 -6.18 -2.19
CA LEU A 74 -17.67 -6.25 -0.86
C LEU A 74 -18.59 -7.45 -0.68
N ALA A 75 -19.31 -7.86 -1.73
CA ALA A 75 -20.15 -9.06 -1.69
C ALA A 75 -19.32 -10.35 -1.45
N VAL A 76 -18.05 -10.36 -1.85
CA VAL A 76 -17.13 -11.51 -1.65
C VAL A 76 -16.36 -11.40 -0.33
N GLY A 77 -15.84 -10.22 0.01
CA GLY A 77 -14.90 -10.03 1.12
C GLY A 77 -15.49 -9.48 2.42
N GLY A 78 -16.70 -8.92 2.38
CA GLY A 78 -17.26 -8.15 3.50
C GLY A 78 -16.48 -6.86 3.80
N GLY A 79 -16.77 -6.24 4.94
CA GLY A 79 -16.05 -5.06 5.43
C GLY A 79 -16.36 -3.76 4.68
N SER A 80 -15.38 -2.86 4.64
CA SER A 80 -15.45 -1.55 3.97
C SER A 80 -14.34 -1.45 2.93
N ALA A 81 -14.67 -0.93 1.76
CA ALA A 81 -13.74 -0.75 0.66
C ALA A 81 -14.04 0.55 -0.09
N SER A 82 -13.04 1.05 -0.79
CA SER A 82 -13.15 2.22 -1.66
C SER A 82 -12.24 2.08 -2.86
N VAL A 83 -12.68 2.58 -4.00
CA VAL A 83 -11.87 2.66 -5.22
C VAL A 83 -11.99 4.07 -5.78
N ALA A 84 -10.86 4.65 -6.19
CA ALA A 84 -10.79 5.90 -6.93
C ALA A 84 -9.98 5.69 -8.21
N VAL A 85 -10.46 6.22 -9.32
CA VAL A 85 -9.81 6.14 -10.64
C VAL A 85 -9.70 7.55 -11.20
N ALA A 86 -8.46 8.01 -11.41
CA ALA A 86 -8.16 9.31 -11.99
C ALA A 86 -7.72 9.16 -13.45
N ARG A 87 -8.28 9.97 -14.35
CA ARG A 87 -7.95 10.03 -15.78
C ARG A 87 -8.21 11.42 -16.35
N ASN A 88 -7.27 11.97 -17.12
CA ASN A 88 -7.43 13.25 -17.82
C ASN A 88 -7.96 14.40 -16.93
N GLY A 89 -7.48 14.48 -15.68
CA GLY A 89 -7.93 15.50 -14.71
C GLY A 89 -9.31 15.25 -14.08
N SER A 90 -10.01 14.19 -14.47
CA SER A 90 -11.25 13.74 -13.84
C SER A 90 -10.99 12.58 -12.90
N THR A 91 -11.70 12.52 -11.77
CA THR A 91 -11.65 11.39 -10.84
C THR A 91 -13.05 10.87 -10.58
N VAL A 92 -13.22 9.55 -10.64
CA VAL A 92 -14.42 8.83 -10.21
C VAL A 92 -14.08 7.98 -9.01
N SER A 93 -14.94 7.95 -8.00
CA SER A 93 -14.72 7.15 -6.79
C SER A 93 -16.02 6.55 -6.26
N ALA A 94 -15.90 5.42 -5.58
CA ALA A 94 -17.00 4.75 -4.91
C ALA A 94 -16.53 4.08 -3.61
N GLY A 95 -17.45 3.87 -2.68
CA GLY A 95 -17.19 3.25 -1.38
C GLY A 95 -16.82 4.25 -0.28
N PHE A 96 -15.98 3.82 0.65
CA PHE A 96 -15.53 4.61 1.81
C PHE A 96 -14.73 5.86 1.41
N THR A 97 -14.90 6.98 2.13
CA THR A 97 -14.28 8.28 1.77
C THR A 97 -13.57 8.98 2.93
N ALA A 98 -13.65 8.46 4.15
CA ALA A 98 -12.91 9.04 5.27
C ALA A 98 -11.42 8.65 5.21
N PRO A 99 -10.54 9.40 5.88
CA PRO A 99 -9.14 9.02 6.00
C PRO A 99 -8.98 7.63 6.63
N ALA A 100 -7.97 6.90 6.17
CA ALA A 100 -7.56 5.62 6.74
C ALA A 100 -6.03 5.59 6.86
N PRO A 101 -5.47 4.74 7.75
CA PRO A 101 -4.03 4.54 7.81
C PRO A 101 -3.48 4.11 6.44
N ALA A 102 -2.43 4.77 5.98
CA ALA A 102 -1.81 4.44 4.68
C ALA A 102 -1.09 3.08 4.70
N TRP A 103 -0.69 2.60 5.89
CA TRP A 103 0.17 1.42 6.07
C TRP A 103 1.35 1.46 5.10
N SER A 104 1.67 0.35 4.43
CA SER A 104 2.81 0.27 3.53
C SER A 104 2.64 1.06 2.22
N THR A 105 1.48 1.65 1.92
CA THR A 105 1.36 2.57 0.78
C THR A 105 2.12 3.88 1.02
N SER A 106 2.43 4.22 2.29
CA SER A 106 3.28 5.36 2.64
C SER A 106 4.75 5.19 2.19
N LYS A 107 5.18 3.95 1.88
CA LYS A 107 6.56 3.69 1.42
C LYS A 107 6.84 4.26 0.04
N VAL A 108 5.81 4.43 -0.80
CA VAL A 108 5.95 5.03 -2.14
C VAL A 108 6.49 6.47 -2.06
N PRO A 109 5.86 7.42 -1.33
CA PRO A 109 6.41 8.76 -1.22
C PRO A 109 7.77 8.81 -0.49
N LEU A 110 8.03 7.92 0.47
CA LEU A 110 9.34 7.77 1.11
C LEU A 110 10.43 7.39 0.09
N ALA A 111 10.21 6.34 -0.70
CA ALA A 111 11.14 5.90 -1.73
C ALA A 111 11.37 6.99 -2.79
N VAL A 112 10.33 7.69 -3.23
CA VAL A 112 10.46 8.82 -4.17
C VAL A 112 11.32 9.94 -3.58
N ALA A 113 11.13 10.29 -2.30
CA ALA A 113 11.93 11.31 -1.64
C ALA A 113 13.40 10.88 -1.50
N ALA A 114 13.64 9.64 -1.06
CA ALA A 114 14.97 9.08 -0.90
C ALA A 114 15.74 9.01 -2.22
N LEU A 115 15.11 8.55 -3.31
CA LEU A 115 15.77 8.46 -4.63
C LEU A 115 16.06 9.83 -5.26
N ARG A 116 15.25 10.85 -4.96
CA ARG A 116 15.55 12.24 -5.36
C ARG A 116 16.77 12.78 -4.63
N ALA A 117 16.95 12.42 -3.36
CA ALA A 117 18.10 12.84 -2.56
C ALA A 117 19.37 12.04 -2.90
N ASN A 118 19.23 10.73 -3.10
CA ASN A 118 20.32 9.81 -3.42
C ASN A 118 19.83 8.66 -4.33
N PRO A 119 20.14 8.71 -5.64
CA PRO A 119 19.81 7.63 -6.57
C PRO A 119 20.46 6.28 -6.22
N GLY A 120 21.53 6.26 -5.42
CA GLY A 120 22.20 5.05 -4.97
C GLY A 120 21.39 4.17 -4.01
N LEU A 121 20.21 4.62 -3.55
CA LEU A 121 19.30 3.87 -2.68
C LEU A 121 18.30 2.99 -3.47
N ALA A 122 18.51 2.79 -4.77
CA ALA A 122 17.59 2.05 -5.65
C ALA A 122 17.22 0.66 -5.14
N ASP A 123 18.19 -0.12 -4.65
CA ASP A 123 17.94 -1.48 -4.16
C ASP A 123 17.14 -1.47 -2.84
N THR A 124 17.46 -0.54 -1.93
CA THR A 124 16.71 -0.34 -0.68
C THR A 124 15.27 0.08 -0.97
N ALA A 125 15.07 1.01 -1.92
CA ALA A 125 13.76 1.43 -2.37
C ALA A 125 12.98 0.26 -3.02
N ALA A 126 13.63 -0.57 -3.83
CA ALA A 126 13.00 -1.75 -4.43
C ALA A 126 12.55 -2.76 -3.37
N ALA A 127 13.38 -3.05 -2.36
CA ALA A 127 13.00 -3.94 -1.26
C ALA A 127 11.79 -3.39 -0.47
N ALA A 128 11.82 -2.10 -0.13
CA ALA A 128 10.71 -1.44 0.57
C ALA A 128 9.40 -1.47 -0.23
N ILE A 129 9.44 -1.38 -1.56
CA ILE A 129 8.24 -1.31 -2.40
C ILE A 129 7.72 -2.68 -2.84
N THR A 130 8.60 -3.57 -3.31
CA THR A 130 8.19 -4.84 -3.95
C THR A 130 7.78 -5.90 -2.94
N VAL A 131 8.48 -5.99 -1.82
CA VAL A 131 8.20 -6.98 -0.76
C VAL A 131 7.74 -6.32 0.54
N SER A 132 7.50 -5.01 0.52
CA SER A 132 7.04 -4.24 1.67
C SER A 132 8.00 -4.32 2.86
N ASP A 133 9.31 -4.47 2.63
CA ASP A 133 10.33 -4.56 3.68
C ASP A 133 10.31 -3.30 4.57
N ASN A 134 10.09 -3.50 5.87
CA ASN A 134 9.99 -2.40 6.84
C ASN A 134 11.35 -1.84 7.23
N ASP A 135 12.39 -2.68 7.30
CA ASP A 135 13.74 -2.26 7.66
C ASP A 135 14.35 -1.45 6.52
N ALA A 136 14.13 -1.91 5.28
CA ALA A 136 14.49 -1.13 4.10
C ALA A 136 13.75 0.22 4.08
N ALA A 137 12.44 0.24 4.39
CA ALA A 137 11.69 1.47 4.44
C ALA A 137 12.16 2.44 5.53
N GLN A 138 12.64 1.93 6.67
CA GLN A 138 13.21 2.76 7.75
C GLN A 138 14.57 3.34 7.38
N ALA A 139 15.30 2.72 6.44
CA ALA A 139 16.60 3.18 5.96
C ALA A 139 16.54 4.21 4.81
N LEU A 140 15.33 4.52 4.30
CA LEU A 140 15.07 5.52 3.25
C LEU A 140 14.88 6.92 3.85
#